data_AF-A0A960XI57-F1
#
_entry.id   AF-A0A960XI57-F1
#
_cell.length_a   1.000
_cell.length_b   1.000
_cell.length_c   1.000
_cell.angle_alpha   90.00
_cell.angle_beta   90.00
_cell.angle_gamma   90.00
#
_symmetry.space_group_name_H-M   'P 1'
#
loop_
_entity.id
_entity.type
_entity.pdbx_description
1 polymer ?
#
loop_
_entity_poly.entity_id
_entity_poly.type
_entity_poly.pdbx_seq_one_letter_code
_entity_poly.pdbx_strand_id
1 'polypeptide(L)'
;MISRINSSPPRRQFLKHLGFTIPAATMLPGSLQELLGQSQDRGRNGRLIEAVEVVKVTGTREVLQGVNRQGNLQPLYIYKEHKPEQFVDPENPKMGNQTLTHNYVRIRTRNGLEGFYGSVDSEAVDTIIGQLGRFLIGKDAMAVEQLWDQMYRLNRHGRAGHFMMAISYLDNCLWDWRGRYFGAPVYELLGGPTRNPIKVYGSCLGFSIQPEAMARKSAELKAAGFDYQKWFIFNGPSEGPEGLRKAIDMVRILRESVGPEAELMFDAFNGWTLQFAKQWAEAVEQYRPGWIEEAFMTADLESFIRLSKATNIPVATGEHFYNRWDVQKFLQADAIQIVQADPEWCGGVSEL
;
A
#
# COMPACT_ATOMS: atom_id res chain seq x y z
N MET A 1 21.18 -15.61 -37.03
CA MET A 1 21.11 -16.82 -36.17
C MET A 1 20.46 -16.42 -34.87
N ILE A 2 19.26 -16.93 -34.64
CA ILE A 2 18.35 -16.54 -33.55
C ILE A 2 18.59 -17.52 -32.39
N SER A 3 19.03 -17.05 -31.22
CA SER A 3 19.02 -17.85 -29.98
C SER A 3 17.94 -17.34 -29.05
N ARG A 4 16.93 -18.18 -28.82
CA ARG A 4 15.80 -17.97 -27.93
C ARG A 4 16.27 -17.88 -26.49
N ILE A 5 15.87 -16.81 -25.78
CA ILE A 5 15.98 -16.72 -24.33
C ILE A 5 14.74 -17.39 -23.74
N ASN A 6 14.99 -18.36 -22.86
CA ASN A 6 13.99 -19.11 -22.12
C ASN A 6 13.09 -18.17 -21.29
N SER A 7 11.79 -18.26 -21.55
CA SER A 7 10.74 -17.67 -20.73
C SER A 7 10.71 -18.33 -19.35
N SER A 8 10.98 -17.56 -18.29
CA SER A 8 10.63 -17.95 -16.93
C SER A 8 9.10 -18.08 -16.81
N PRO A 9 8.58 -19.06 -16.06
CA PRO A 9 7.13 -19.25 -15.92
C PRO A 9 6.51 -18.12 -15.08
N PRO A 10 5.27 -17.69 -15.38
CA PRO A 10 4.59 -16.66 -14.60
C PRO A 10 4.22 -17.16 -13.19
N ARG A 11 4.21 -16.24 -12.22
CA ARG A 11 3.98 -16.39 -10.76
C ARG A 11 2.66 -17.07 -10.30
N ARG A 12 1.97 -17.84 -11.15
CA ARG A 12 0.68 -18.49 -10.86
C ARG A 12 0.74 -20.02 -10.71
N GLN A 13 1.90 -20.60 -10.39
CA GLN A 13 2.07 -22.05 -10.18
C GLN A 13 2.77 -22.40 -8.87
N PHE A 14 2.18 -22.04 -7.72
CA PHE A 14 2.60 -22.60 -6.43
C PHE A 14 1.51 -23.46 -5.74
N LEU A 15 0.38 -23.75 -6.39
CA LEU A 15 -0.68 -24.63 -5.83
C LEU A 15 -1.26 -25.60 -6.86
N LYS A 16 -0.42 -26.30 -7.62
CA LYS A 16 -0.87 -27.40 -8.49
C LYS A 16 0.00 -28.64 -8.34
N HIS A 17 0.05 -29.20 -7.14
CA HIS A 17 0.32 -30.62 -6.93
C HIS A 17 -0.68 -31.17 -5.93
N LEU A 18 -1.78 -31.69 -6.47
CA LEU A 18 -2.58 -32.83 -5.98
C LEU A 18 -3.68 -33.05 -7.03
N GLY A 19 -3.29 -33.72 -8.11
CA GLY A 19 -4.25 -34.22 -9.09
C GLY A 19 -4.82 -35.55 -8.60
N PHE A 20 -6.11 -35.58 -8.29
CA PHE A 20 -6.90 -36.80 -8.34
C PHE A 20 -8.14 -36.52 -9.18
N THR A 21 -8.11 -36.95 -10.43
CA THR A 21 -9.29 -37.21 -11.26
C THR A 21 -9.93 -38.51 -10.76
N ILE A 22 -11.18 -38.45 -10.29
CA ILE A 22 -12.00 -39.64 -9.99
C ILE A 22 -12.98 -39.83 -11.15
N PRO A 23 -12.99 -40.98 -11.86
CA PRO A 23 -14.06 -41.31 -12.78
C PRO A 23 -15.31 -41.73 -12.00
N ALA A 24 -16.49 -41.43 -12.55
CA ALA A 24 -17.76 -41.88 -12.00
C ALA A 24 -17.87 -43.42 -12.07
N ALA A 25 -17.79 -44.09 -10.91
CA ALA A 25 -18.26 -45.47 -10.72
C ALA A 25 -18.51 -45.79 -9.24
N THR A 26 -19.75 -46.18 -8.92
CA THR A 26 -20.21 -46.94 -7.74
C THR A 26 -19.88 -46.40 -6.34
N MET A 27 -20.86 -45.71 -5.75
CA MET A 27 -20.87 -45.40 -4.32
C MET A 27 -21.02 -46.68 -3.47
N LEU A 28 -20.02 -46.97 -2.64
CA LEU A 28 -20.14 -47.88 -1.50
C LEU A 28 -20.75 -47.14 -0.30
N PRO A 29 -21.58 -47.77 0.55
CA PRO A 29 -22.40 -47.07 1.55
C PRO A 29 -21.64 -46.49 2.76
N GLY A 30 -20.30 -46.57 2.79
CA GLY A 30 -19.48 -46.20 3.94
C GLY A 30 -18.71 -44.87 3.82
N SER A 31 -18.62 -44.27 2.63
CA SER A 31 -17.71 -43.14 2.39
C SER A 31 -18.35 -41.75 2.43
N LEU A 32 -19.68 -41.65 2.56
CA LEU A 32 -20.33 -40.34 2.68
C LEU A 32 -20.01 -39.68 4.03
N GLN A 33 -19.92 -40.41 5.14
CA GLN A 33 -19.65 -39.82 6.46
C GLN A 33 -18.22 -39.31 6.64
N GLU A 34 -17.22 -39.92 5.98
CA GLU A 34 -15.83 -39.43 6.01
C GLU A 34 -15.62 -38.24 5.05
N LEU A 35 -16.32 -38.19 3.90
CA LEU A 35 -16.37 -37.00 3.04
C LEU A 35 -17.22 -35.86 3.62
N LEU A 36 -18.20 -36.18 4.47
CA LEU A 36 -19.00 -35.22 5.25
C LEU A 36 -18.34 -34.88 6.61
N GLY A 37 -17.15 -35.41 6.89
CA GLY A 37 -16.42 -35.28 8.16
C GLY A 37 -15.86 -33.90 8.48
N GLN A 38 -16.06 -32.90 7.62
CA GLN A 38 -15.90 -31.48 7.96
C GLN A 38 -17.07 -30.67 7.39
N SER A 39 -18.29 -31.00 7.81
CA SER A 39 -19.32 -29.98 7.89
C SER A 39 -18.80 -28.89 8.84
N GLN A 40 -18.04 -27.92 8.32
CA GLN A 40 -17.73 -26.71 9.07
C GLN A 40 -19.06 -26.18 9.59
N ASP A 41 -19.21 -26.10 10.91
CA ASP A 41 -20.39 -25.47 11.50
C ASP A 41 -20.44 -24.05 10.95
N ARG A 42 -21.32 -23.83 9.96
CA ARG A 42 -21.58 -22.52 9.37
C ARG A 42 -22.61 -21.75 10.18
N GLY A 43 -23.17 -22.38 11.22
CA GLY A 43 -24.01 -21.74 12.21
C GLY A 43 -23.23 -20.67 12.98
N ARG A 44 -23.98 -19.84 13.72
CA ARG A 44 -23.43 -18.69 14.44
C ARG A 44 -22.29 -19.07 15.40
N ASN A 45 -22.36 -20.26 16.00
CA ASN A 45 -21.35 -20.74 16.94
C ASN A 45 -20.00 -21.05 16.24
N GLY A 46 -20.02 -21.67 15.06
CA GLY A 46 -18.80 -21.96 14.30
C GLY A 46 -18.07 -20.73 13.78
N ARG A 47 -18.75 -19.58 13.64
CA ARG A 47 -18.17 -18.29 13.22
C ARG A 47 -17.55 -17.48 14.36
N LEU A 48 -17.65 -17.95 15.60
CA LEU A 48 -17.06 -17.23 16.73
C LEU A 48 -15.54 -17.31 16.65
N ILE A 49 -14.87 -16.18 16.81
CA ILE A 49 -13.42 -16.05 16.80
C ILE A 49 -12.86 -16.83 17.99
N GLU A 50 -11.95 -17.75 17.72
CA GLU A 50 -11.30 -18.60 18.71
C GLU A 50 -9.85 -18.16 18.97
N ALA A 51 -9.18 -17.64 17.95
CA ALA A 51 -7.81 -17.15 18.07
C ALA A 51 -7.56 -15.94 17.16
N VAL A 52 -6.74 -15.02 17.66
CA VAL A 52 -6.12 -13.93 16.91
C VAL A 52 -4.63 -14.00 17.15
N GLU A 53 -3.85 -14.20 16.09
CA GLU A 53 -2.43 -14.50 16.17
C GLU A 53 -1.64 -13.59 15.23
N VAL A 54 -0.40 -13.29 15.62
CA VAL A 54 0.59 -12.69 14.71
C VAL A 54 1.63 -13.74 14.37
N VAL A 55 1.72 -14.09 13.10
CA VAL A 55 2.63 -15.09 12.56
C VAL A 55 3.80 -14.38 11.88
N LYS A 56 5.01 -14.69 12.33
CA LYS A 56 6.23 -14.19 11.72
C LYS A 56 6.66 -15.12 10.59
N VAL A 57 6.75 -14.59 9.38
CA VAL A 57 7.15 -15.33 8.19
C VAL A 57 8.49 -14.80 7.70
N THR A 58 9.44 -15.71 7.52
CA THR A 58 10.78 -15.40 7.00
C THR A 58 10.99 -16.12 5.68
N GLY A 59 11.47 -15.38 4.68
CA GLY A 59 11.82 -15.91 3.38
C GLY A 59 13.07 -15.25 2.84
N THR A 60 13.64 -15.85 1.80
CA THR A 60 14.83 -15.34 1.12
C THR A 60 14.50 -15.12 -0.35
N ARG A 61 14.96 -14.01 -0.90
CA ARG A 61 14.90 -13.75 -2.35
C ARG A 61 16.26 -13.29 -2.88
N GLU A 62 16.53 -13.64 -4.13
CA GLU A 62 17.67 -13.09 -4.86
C GLU A 62 17.38 -11.64 -5.25
N VAL A 63 18.32 -10.75 -4.98
CA VAL A 63 18.26 -9.33 -5.32
C VAL A 63 19.61 -8.84 -5.78
N LEU A 64 19.62 -7.76 -6.55
CA LEU A 64 20.82 -6.94 -6.71
C LEU A 64 21.10 -6.23 -5.39
N GLN A 65 22.29 -6.44 -4.84
CA GLN A 65 22.67 -5.86 -3.56
C GLN A 65 23.06 -4.40 -3.72
N GLY A 66 22.57 -3.57 -2.79
CA GLY A 66 22.96 -2.17 -2.68
C GLY A 66 22.37 -1.26 -3.76
N VAL A 67 21.37 -1.70 -4.55
CA VAL A 67 20.68 -0.83 -5.51
C VAL A 67 19.31 -0.40 -5.00
N ASN A 68 18.75 0.65 -5.61
CA ASN A 68 17.41 1.16 -5.34
C ASN A 68 17.21 1.49 -3.84
N ARG A 69 18.18 2.17 -3.25
CA ARG A 69 18.14 2.65 -1.86
C ARG A 69 18.08 4.17 -1.75
N GLN A 70 17.61 4.84 -2.79
CA GLN A 70 17.40 6.27 -2.74
C GLN A 70 16.35 6.59 -1.67
N GLY A 71 16.74 7.34 -0.65
CA GLY A 71 15.83 7.81 0.38
C GLY A 71 14.86 8.85 -0.19
N ASN A 72 13.71 8.98 0.44
CA ASN A 72 12.79 10.09 0.20
C ASN A 72 13.25 11.32 0.98
N LEU A 73 12.74 12.51 0.59
CA LEU A 73 12.76 13.66 1.48
C LEU A 73 12.12 13.25 2.82
N GLN A 74 12.64 13.76 3.93
CA GLN A 74 12.07 13.54 5.25
C GLN A 74 11.87 14.89 5.94
N PRO A 75 10.80 15.06 6.75
CA PRO A 75 10.63 16.26 7.56
C PRO A 75 11.84 16.57 8.47
N LEU A 76 12.59 15.54 8.87
CA LEU A 76 13.78 15.68 9.70
C LEU A 76 14.97 16.33 8.97
N TYR A 77 14.97 16.40 7.64
CA TYR A 77 16.08 16.94 6.84
C TYR A 77 16.20 18.47 6.90
N ILE A 78 15.38 19.14 7.71
CA ILE A 78 15.63 20.52 8.15
C ILE A 78 16.87 20.61 9.06
N TYR A 79 17.20 19.51 9.74
CA TYR A 79 18.40 19.36 10.55
C TYR A 79 19.50 18.73 9.69
N LYS A 80 20.59 19.45 9.47
CA LYS A 80 21.64 19.07 8.52
C LYS A 80 22.28 17.72 8.88
N GLU A 81 22.43 17.44 10.17
CA GLU A 81 22.96 16.19 10.73
C GLU A 81 22.10 14.96 10.40
N HIS A 82 20.82 15.16 10.10
CA HIS A 82 19.88 14.09 9.76
C HIS A 82 19.70 13.91 8.25
N LYS A 83 20.20 14.85 7.44
CA LYS A 83 20.10 14.76 5.98
C LYS A 83 21.26 13.93 5.42
N PRO A 84 20.99 12.75 4.85
CA PRO A 84 22.03 11.96 4.21
C PRO A 84 22.46 12.63 2.90
N GLU A 85 23.66 12.28 2.45
CA GLU A 85 24.04 12.53 1.06
C GLU A 85 23.10 11.77 0.11
N GLN A 86 22.94 12.31 -1.09
CA GLN A 86 22.13 11.67 -2.12
C GLN A 86 22.71 10.30 -2.46
N PHE A 87 21.84 9.28 -2.46
CA PHE A 87 22.26 7.93 -2.74
C PHE A 87 22.65 7.77 -4.22
N VAL A 88 23.68 6.97 -4.47
CA VAL A 88 24.12 6.60 -5.81
C VAL A 88 24.21 5.09 -5.88
N ASP A 89 23.53 4.49 -6.86
CA ASP A 89 23.61 3.05 -7.09
C ASP A 89 25.06 2.66 -7.42
N PRO A 90 25.55 1.51 -6.93
CA PRO A 90 26.85 0.98 -7.31
C PRO A 90 26.87 0.67 -8.82
N GLU A 91 27.99 0.94 -9.49
CA GLU A 91 28.14 0.73 -10.93
C GLU A 91 27.97 -0.75 -11.34
N ASN A 92 28.44 -1.67 -10.50
CA ASN A 92 28.44 -3.10 -10.77
C ASN A 92 27.82 -3.87 -9.58
N PRO A 93 26.49 -3.81 -9.41
CA PRO A 93 25.82 -4.50 -8.32
C PRO A 93 25.93 -6.01 -8.49
N LYS A 94 26.17 -6.70 -7.38
CA LYS A 94 26.23 -8.17 -7.37
C LYS A 94 24.87 -8.75 -6.99
N MET A 95 24.54 -9.88 -7.60
CA MET A 95 23.45 -10.72 -7.12
C MET A 95 23.80 -11.25 -5.74
N GLY A 96 22.82 -11.23 -4.85
CA GLY A 96 22.93 -11.84 -3.54
C GLY A 96 21.57 -12.15 -2.96
N ASN A 97 21.58 -12.81 -1.81
CA ASN A 97 20.37 -13.18 -1.11
C ASN A 97 20.00 -12.11 -0.09
N GLN A 98 18.73 -11.71 -0.08
CA GLN A 98 18.13 -10.88 0.95
C GLN A 98 17.11 -11.72 1.72
N THR A 99 17.35 -11.86 3.02
CA THR A 99 16.36 -12.41 3.95
C THR A 99 15.38 -11.29 4.32
N LEU A 100 14.09 -11.59 4.22
CA LEU A 100 13.00 -10.72 4.63
C LEU A 100 12.19 -11.43 5.71
N THR A 101 11.80 -10.69 6.73
CA THR A 101 10.94 -11.16 7.81
C THR A 101 9.79 -10.20 7.98
N HIS A 102 8.57 -10.70 7.90
CA HIS A 102 7.34 -9.92 8.01
C HIS A 102 6.38 -10.57 8.99
N ASN A 103 5.58 -9.74 9.66
CA ASN A 103 4.48 -10.19 10.52
C ASN A 103 3.19 -10.26 9.70
N TYR A 104 2.33 -11.24 9.99
CA TYR A 104 1.01 -11.40 9.39
C TYR A 104 -0.01 -11.67 10.50
N VAL A 105 -1.23 -11.19 10.33
CA VAL A 105 -2.34 -11.47 11.24
C VAL A 105 -3.11 -12.69 10.74
N ARG A 106 -3.48 -13.57 11.68
CA ARG A 106 -4.38 -14.69 11.44
C ARG A 106 -5.54 -14.63 12.43
N ILE A 107 -6.77 -14.75 11.93
CA ILE A 107 -7.98 -14.87 12.73
C ILE A 107 -8.62 -16.23 12.44
N ARG A 108 -8.71 -17.09 13.46
CA ARG A 108 -9.31 -18.43 13.35
C ARG A 108 -10.65 -18.47 14.08
N THR A 109 -11.66 -19.05 13.45
CA THR A 109 -12.97 -19.29 14.06
C THR A 109 -13.14 -20.74 14.52
N ARG A 110 -14.14 -21.00 15.39
CA ARG A 110 -14.39 -22.32 16.00
C ARG A 110 -14.62 -23.46 15.01
N ASN A 111 -15.08 -23.16 13.80
CA ASN A 111 -15.21 -24.14 12.72
C ASN A 111 -13.90 -24.43 11.96
N GLY A 112 -12.78 -23.87 12.40
CA GLY A 112 -11.46 -24.03 11.79
C GLY A 112 -11.19 -23.14 10.57
N LEU A 113 -12.13 -22.28 10.15
CA LEU A 113 -11.89 -21.33 9.07
C LEU A 113 -10.98 -20.19 9.55
N GLU A 114 -10.03 -19.80 8.69
CA GLU A 114 -9.03 -18.78 9.00
C GLU A 114 -9.04 -17.65 7.98
N GLY A 115 -8.96 -16.41 8.46
CA GLY A 115 -8.52 -15.25 7.68
C GLY A 115 -7.02 -15.04 7.88
N PHE A 116 -6.35 -14.49 6.87
CA PHE A 116 -4.92 -14.23 6.87
C PHE A 116 -4.59 -12.93 6.12
N TYR A 117 -3.93 -11.98 6.79
CA TYR A 117 -3.64 -10.67 6.21
C TYR A 117 -2.26 -10.14 6.62
N GLY A 118 -1.62 -9.38 5.74
CA GLY A 118 -0.36 -8.70 6.00
C GLY A 118 0.46 -8.40 4.74
N SER A 119 1.66 -7.86 4.88
CA SER A 119 2.40 -7.69 6.14
C SER A 119 1.83 -6.65 7.10
N VAL A 120 2.09 -6.77 8.39
CA VAL A 120 1.73 -5.77 9.41
C VAL A 120 2.97 -5.17 10.08
N ASP A 121 2.86 -3.89 10.44
CA ASP A 121 3.94 -3.16 11.10
C ASP A 121 4.19 -3.67 12.52
N SER A 122 5.47 -3.71 12.90
CA SER A 122 5.88 -4.29 14.18
C SER A 122 5.35 -3.48 15.36
N GLU A 123 5.22 -2.17 15.18
CA GLU A 123 4.71 -1.19 16.12
C GLU A 123 3.22 -1.39 16.40
N ALA A 124 2.47 -2.02 15.49
CA ALA A 124 1.06 -2.34 15.67
C ALA A 124 0.85 -3.69 16.38
N VAL A 125 1.86 -4.58 16.43
CA VAL A 125 1.73 -5.95 16.92
C VAL A 125 1.22 -6.00 18.37
N ASP A 126 1.77 -5.19 19.25
CA ASP A 126 1.35 -5.16 20.66
C ASP A 126 -0.12 -4.73 20.81
N THR A 127 -0.59 -3.81 19.96
CA THR A 127 -2.00 -3.40 19.95
C THR A 127 -2.89 -4.54 19.41
N ILE A 128 -2.44 -5.23 18.36
CA ILE A 128 -3.14 -6.37 17.77
C ILE A 128 -3.30 -7.48 18.81
N ILE A 129 -2.22 -7.99 19.40
CA ILE A 129 -2.29 -9.19 20.25
C ILE A 129 -2.59 -8.86 21.72
N GLY A 130 -2.13 -7.70 22.20
CA GLY A 130 -2.24 -7.30 23.60
C GLY A 130 -3.60 -6.70 23.96
N GLN A 131 -4.32 -6.15 22.98
CA GLN A 131 -5.56 -5.41 23.23
C GLN A 131 -6.70 -5.85 22.30
N LEU A 132 -6.62 -5.56 21.00
CA LEU A 132 -7.76 -5.72 20.08
C LEU A 132 -8.07 -7.20 19.82
N GLY A 133 -7.07 -8.05 19.63
CA GLY A 133 -7.23 -9.48 19.41
C GLY A 133 -7.88 -10.19 20.60
N ARG A 134 -7.48 -9.83 21.84
CA ARG A 134 -8.12 -10.33 23.07
C ARG A 134 -9.59 -9.92 23.13
N PHE A 135 -9.90 -8.69 22.73
CA PHE A 135 -11.27 -8.19 22.66
C PHE A 135 -12.11 -8.97 21.64
N LEU A 136 -11.54 -9.40 20.52
CA LEU A 136 -12.24 -10.12 19.45
C LEU A 136 -12.61 -11.57 19.80
N ILE A 137 -11.90 -12.21 20.73
CA ILE A 137 -12.18 -13.61 21.11
C ILE A 137 -13.64 -13.79 21.55
N GLY A 138 -14.29 -14.81 20.98
CA GLY A 138 -15.68 -15.15 21.26
C GLY A 138 -16.71 -14.30 20.51
N LYS A 139 -16.30 -13.32 19.71
CA LYS A 139 -17.21 -12.51 18.87
C LYS A 139 -17.44 -13.16 17.52
N ASP A 140 -18.56 -12.84 16.88
CA ASP A 140 -18.93 -13.37 15.57
C ASP A 140 -18.10 -12.68 14.46
N ALA A 141 -17.23 -13.42 13.77
CA ALA A 141 -16.38 -12.89 12.71
C ALA A 141 -17.17 -12.31 11.53
N MET A 142 -18.45 -12.68 11.37
CA MET A 142 -19.33 -12.10 10.35
C MET A 142 -19.76 -10.67 10.66
N ALA A 143 -19.69 -10.24 11.93
CA ALA A 143 -20.17 -8.94 12.39
C ALA A 143 -19.13 -7.82 12.17
N VAL A 144 -18.49 -7.77 11.01
CA VAL A 144 -17.32 -6.91 10.72
C VAL A 144 -17.56 -5.45 11.09
N GLU A 145 -18.64 -4.84 10.60
CA GLU A 145 -19.02 -3.45 10.91
C GLU A 145 -19.18 -3.19 12.43
N GLN A 146 -19.78 -4.13 13.14
CA GLN A 146 -19.95 -4.02 14.59
C GLN A 146 -18.60 -4.13 15.31
N LEU A 147 -17.74 -5.04 14.86
CA LEU A 147 -16.41 -5.23 15.43
C LEU A 147 -15.55 -4.00 15.19
N TRP A 148 -15.61 -3.43 13.98
CA TRP A 148 -14.94 -2.18 13.64
C TRP A 148 -15.35 -1.03 14.57
N ASP A 149 -16.66 -0.75 14.69
CA ASP A 149 -17.17 0.33 15.55
C ASP A 149 -16.74 0.15 17.01
N GLN A 150 -16.83 -1.09 17.51
CA GLN A 150 -16.40 -1.42 18.86
C GLN A 150 -14.90 -1.21 19.07
N MET A 151 -14.05 -1.67 18.15
CA MET A 151 -12.60 -1.51 18.24
C MET A 151 -12.22 -0.02 18.19
N TYR A 152 -12.82 0.75 17.29
CA TYR A 152 -12.63 2.19 17.22
C TYR A 152 -13.01 2.87 18.54
N ARG A 153 -14.15 2.51 19.15
CA ARG A 153 -14.60 3.10 20.43
C ARG A 153 -13.86 2.61 21.66
N LEU A 154 -13.18 1.46 21.59
CA LEU A 154 -12.56 0.79 22.73
C LEU A 154 -11.48 1.64 23.42
N ASN A 155 -10.71 2.40 22.64
CA ASN A 155 -9.62 3.22 23.16
C ASN A 155 -9.82 4.70 22.83
N ARG A 156 -10.01 5.52 23.86
CA ARG A 156 -10.19 6.97 23.72
C ARG A 156 -8.97 7.71 23.12
N HIS A 157 -7.80 7.07 23.10
CA HIS A 157 -6.56 7.62 22.53
C HIS A 157 -6.19 7.00 21.18
N GLY A 158 -7.03 6.11 20.63
CA GLY A 158 -6.70 5.29 19.45
C GLY A 158 -7.14 5.87 18.10
N ARG A 159 -7.26 7.19 17.95
CA ARG A 159 -7.90 7.81 16.78
C ARG A 159 -6.98 7.99 15.56
N ALA A 160 -5.69 7.67 15.71
CA ALA A 160 -4.67 7.79 14.68
C ALA A 160 -3.51 6.82 14.93
N GLY A 161 -2.57 6.74 13.99
CA GLY A 161 -1.31 6.00 14.13
C GLY A 161 -1.50 4.49 14.30
N HIS A 162 -0.58 3.86 15.02
CA HIS A 162 -0.50 2.40 15.12
C HIS A 162 -1.74 1.72 15.69
N PHE A 163 -2.58 2.43 16.48
CA PHE A 163 -3.85 1.87 16.93
C PHE A 163 -4.86 1.73 15.79
N MET A 164 -4.99 2.74 14.93
CA MET A 164 -5.86 2.66 13.74
C MET A 164 -5.30 1.68 12.71
N MET A 165 -3.98 1.59 12.55
CA MET A 165 -3.36 0.55 11.72
C MET A 165 -3.68 -0.85 12.26
N ALA A 166 -3.61 -1.07 13.59
CA ALA A 166 -4.02 -2.34 14.19
C ALA A 166 -5.48 -2.70 13.94
N ILE A 167 -6.40 -1.71 13.97
CA ILE A 167 -7.80 -1.91 13.55
C ILE A 167 -7.87 -2.33 12.09
N SER A 168 -7.16 -1.61 11.21
CA SER A 168 -7.13 -1.87 9.76
C SER A 168 -6.67 -3.29 9.45
N TYR A 169 -5.58 -3.75 10.08
CA TYR A 169 -5.06 -5.10 9.87
C TYR A 169 -6.05 -6.19 10.31
N LEU A 170 -6.75 -5.98 11.43
CA LEU A 170 -7.77 -6.92 11.92
C LEU A 170 -9.01 -6.91 11.04
N ASP A 171 -9.46 -5.73 10.61
CA ASP A 171 -10.59 -5.56 9.70
C ASP A 171 -10.33 -6.23 8.35
N ASN A 172 -9.17 -5.97 7.74
CA ASN A 172 -8.78 -6.59 6.48
C ASN A 172 -8.65 -8.12 6.61
N CYS A 173 -8.19 -8.62 7.76
CA CYS A 173 -8.15 -10.06 8.06
C CYS A 173 -9.56 -10.66 8.21
N LEU A 174 -10.51 -9.94 8.81
CA LEU A 174 -11.92 -10.33 8.89
C LEU A 174 -12.57 -10.34 7.50
N TRP A 175 -12.20 -9.41 6.61
CA TRP A 175 -12.67 -9.41 5.22
C TRP A 175 -12.10 -10.58 4.40
N ASP A 176 -10.83 -10.95 4.58
CA ASP A 176 -10.27 -12.18 4.00
C ASP A 176 -11.01 -13.43 4.52
N TRP A 177 -11.25 -13.51 5.84
CA TRP A 177 -12.06 -14.58 6.44
C TRP A 177 -13.46 -14.65 5.82
N ARG A 178 -14.11 -13.50 5.62
CA ARG A 178 -15.45 -13.39 5.05
C ARG A 178 -15.47 -13.86 3.59
N GLY A 179 -14.48 -13.47 2.79
CA GLY A 179 -14.30 -13.98 1.43
C GLY A 179 -14.22 -15.50 1.39
N ARG A 180 -13.40 -16.09 2.27
CA ARG A 180 -13.25 -17.55 2.39
C ARG A 180 -14.53 -18.23 2.87
N TYR A 181 -15.26 -17.63 3.81
CA TYR A 181 -16.51 -18.17 4.32
C TYR A 181 -17.56 -18.31 3.21
N PHE A 182 -17.66 -17.29 2.34
CA PHE A 182 -18.57 -17.30 1.20
C PHE A 182 -18.01 -17.99 -0.05
N GLY A 183 -16.71 -18.31 -0.09
CA GLY A 183 -16.05 -18.83 -1.28
C GLY A 183 -16.01 -17.81 -2.43
N ALA A 184 -15.96 -16.52 -2.10
CA ALA A 184 -16.02 -15.41 -3.05
C ALA A 184 -14.84 -14.44 -2.85
N PRO A 185 -14.30 -13.83 -3.92
CA PRO A 185 -13.33 -12.76 -3.77
C PRO A 185 -13.96 -11.53 -3.09
N VAL A 186 -13.18 -10.82 -2.28
CA VAL A 186 -13.67 -9.67 -1.48
C VAL A 186 -14.34 -8.60 -2.35
N TYR A 187 -13.81 -8.31 -3.55
CA TYR A 187 -14.42 -7.29 -4.43
C TYR A 187 -15.86 -7.62 -4.85
N GLU A 188 -16.26 -8.90 -4.92
CA GLU A 188 -17.64 -9.28 -5.22
C GLU A 188 -18.55 -9.02 -4.02
N LEU A 189 -18.04 -9.21 -2.81
CA LEU A 189 -18.74 -8.88 -1.58
C LEU A 189 -18.89 -7.36 -1.38
N LEU A 190 -18.03 -6.57 -2.01
CA LEU A 190 -18.06 -5.10 -2.01
C LEU A 190 -18.88 -4.50 -3.18
N GLY A 191 -19.69 -5.31 -3.86
CA GLY A 191 -20.58 -4.84 -4.93
C GLY A 191 -20.13 -5.19 -6.36
N GLY A 192 -19.02 -5.89 -6.52
CA GLY A 192 -18.58 -6.42 -7.81
C GLY A 192 -17.69 -5.46 -8.63
N PRO A 193 -17.26 -5.91 -9.82
CA PRO A 193 -16.31 -5.15 -10.64
C PRO A 193 -16.99 -3.96 -11.32
N THR A 194 -16.34 -2.79 -11.29
CA THR A 194 -16.79 -1.58 -11.99
C THR A 194 -15.97 -1.27 -13.24
N ARG A 195 -14.84 -1.97 -13.43
CA ARG A 195 -13.92 -1.80 -14.57
C ARG A 195 -13.11 -3.06 -14.83
N ASN A 196 -12.72 -3.28 -16.08
CA ASN A 196 -11.79 -4.33 -16.48
C ASN A 196 -11.09 -3.89 -17.79
N PRO A 197 -9.75 -3.72 -17.82
CA PRO A 197 -8.77 -3.96 -16.76
C PRO A 197 -8.69 -2.82 -15.70
N ILE A 198 -7.97 -3.06 -14.60
CA ILE A 198 -7.56 -2.01 -13.65
C ILE A 198 -6.21 -1.44 -14.11
N LYS A 199 -6.15 -0.12 -14.35
CA LYS A 199 -4.90 0.57 -14.65
C LYS A 199 -4.06 0.73 -13.38
N VAL A 200 -2.75 0.58 -13.51
CA VAL A 200 -1.78 0.74 -12.42
C VAL A 200 -0.67 1.69 -12.88
N TYR A 201 0.00 2.33 -11.93
CA TYR A 201 1.15 3.20 -12.20
C TYR A 201 2.44 2.56 -11.66
N GLY A 202 3.57 2.92 -12.27
CA GLY A 202 4.89 2.54 -11.76
C GLY A 202 5.31 3.47 -10.64
N SER A 203 5.36 2.99 -9.39
CA SER A 203 5.95 3.74 -8.28
C SER A 203 7.47 3.62 -8.31
N CYS A 204 8.16 4.75 -8.36
CA CYS A 204 9.63 4.83 -8.43
C CYS A 204 10.28 5.02 -7.05
N LEU A 205 9.60 4.58 -5.99
CA LEU A 205 10.15 4.61 -4.62
C LEU A 205 11.47 3.84 -4.54
N GLY A 206 12.49 4.46 -3.96
CA GLY A 206 13.82 3.86 -3.81
C GLY A 206 14.70 3.94 -5.06
N PHE A 207 14.17 4.22 -6.25
CA PHE A 207 14.97 4.29 -7.46
C PHE A 207 15.87 5.53 -7.48
N SER A 208 17.04 5.40 -8.14
CA SER A 208 17.99 6.50 -8.29
C SER A 208 17.37 7.73 -8.94
N ILE A 209 17.69 8.88 -8.36
CA ILE A 209 17.30 10.21 -8.87
C ILE A 209 18.46 10.91 -9.60
N GLN A 210 19.49 10.17 -10.00
CA GLN A 210 20.52 10.69 -10.90
C GLN A 210 19.94 10.91 -12.30
N PRO A 211 20.23 12.03 -13.00
CA PRO A 211 19.59 12.39 -14.26
C PRO A 211 19.49 11.25 -15.29
N GLU A 212 20.62 10.60 -15.59
CA GLU A 212 20.64 9.49 -16.56
C GLU A 212 19.88 8.25 -16.07
N ALA A 213 19.93 7.96 -14.77
CA ALA A 213 19.23 6.82 -14.19
C ALA A 213 17.71 7.03 -14.23
N MET A 214 17.23 8.24 -13.92
CA MET A 214 15.83 8.63 -14.04
C MET A 214 15.34 8.52 -15.49
N ALA A 215 16.11 9.06 -16.43
CA ALA A 215 15.77 9.01 -17.86
C ALA A 215 15.66 7.56 -18.37
N ARG A 216 16.66 6.73 -18.06
CA ARG A 216 16.63 5.30 -18.41
C ARG A 216 15.44 4.59 -17.77
N LYS A 217 15.23 4.75 -16.47
CA LYS A 217 14.19 4.03 -15.74
C LYS A 217 12.77 4.44 -16.15
N SER A 218 12.54 5.73 -16.38
CA SER A 218 11.25 6.23 -16.85
C SER A 218 10.91 5.73 -18.27
N ALA A 219 11.91 5.66 -19.15
CA ALA A 219 11.77 5.07 -20.49
C ALA A 219 11.49 3.55 -20.43
N GLU A 220 12.18 2.82 -19.55
CA GLU A 220 11.93 1.39 -19.31
C GLU A 220 10.49 1.13 -18.85
N LEU A 221 9.98 1.92 -17.89
CA LEU A 221 8.60 1.77 -17.40
C LEU A 221 7.59 2.05 -18.52
N LYS A 222 7.81 3.09 -19.31
CA LYS A 222 6.97 3.38 -20.49
C LYS A 222 6.99 2.21 -21.48
N ALA A 223 8.17 1.67 -21.80
CA ALA A 223 8.31 0.53 -22.70
C ALA A 223 7.64 -0.74 -22.16
N ALA A 224 7.56 -0.89 -20.84
CA ALA A 224 6.84 -1.97 -20.17
C ALA A 224 5.31 -1.78 -20.12
N GLY A 225 4.78 -0.67 -20.66
CA GLY A 225 3.34 -0.38 -20.74
C GLY A 225 2.76 0.39 -19.57
N PHE A 226 3.60 0.99 -18.71
CA PHE A 226 3.13 1.91 -17.68
C PHE A 226 2.91 3.30 -18.27
N ASP A 227 1.63 3.65 -18.48
CA ASP A 227 1.23 4.99 -18.91
C ASP A 227 1.42 6.05 -17.81
N TYR A 228 1.51 5.64 -16.55
CA TYR A 228 1.55 6.49 -15.35
C TYR A 228 2.78 6.13 -14.50
N GLN A 229 3.48 7.14 -13.97
CA GLN A 229 4.67 6.95 -13.11
C GLN A 229 4.67 7.95 -11.95
N LYS A 230 4.94 7.47 -10.73
CA LYS A 230 5.10 8.33 -9.54
C LYS A 230 6.57 8.40 -9.13
N TRP A 231 7.11 9.62 -9.05
CA TRP A 231 8.50 9.91 -8.70
C TRP A 231 8.60 10.69 -7.38
N PHE A 232 9.67 10.44 -6.62
CA PHE A 232 9.83 10.99 -5.27
C PHE A 232 10.88 12.09 -5.29
N ILE A 233 10.48 13.30 -4.87
CA ILE A 233 11.36 14.46 -4.87
C ILE A 233 12.16 14.45 -3.56
N PHE A 234 13.45 14.17 -3.66
CA PHE A 234 14.37 14.16 -2.51
C PHE A 234 14.78 15.56 -2.06
N ASN A 235 14.83 16.53 -2.98
CA ASN A 235 15.28 17.88 -2.71
C ASN A 235 14.14 18.74 -2.16
N GLY A 236 14.43 19.56 -1.14
CA GLY A 236 13.40 20.29 -0.41
C GLY A 236 13.84 21.67 0.07
N PRO A 237 12.99 22.35 0.86
CA PRO A 237 13.19 23.74 1.27
C PRO A 237 14.50 24.00 2.03
N SER A 238 15.03 23.00 2.76
CA SER A 238 16.28 23.16 3.51
C SER A 238 17.52 23.35 2.64
N GLU A 239 17.43 23.08 1.33
CA GLU A 239 18.48 23.36 0.33
C GLU A 239 18.31 24.73 -0.35
N GLY A 240 17.28 25.51 0.01
CA GLY A 240 17.02 26.83 -0.57
C GLY A 240 16.82 26.78 -2.10
N PRO A 241 17.30 27.81 -2.84
CA PRO A 241 17.13 27.89 -4.29
C PRO A 241 17.70 26.71 -5.07
N GLU A 242 18.77 26.07 -4.56
CA GLU A 242 19.36 24.91 -5.20
C GLU A 242 18.44 23.69 -5.12
N GLY A 243 17.80 23.48 -3.97
CA GLY A 243 16.81 22.41 -3.80
C GLY A 243 15.63 22.57 -4.74
N LEU A 244 15.13 23.80 -4.87
CA LEU A 244 14.04 24.12 -5.79
C LEU A 244 14.45 23.83 -7.25
N ARG A 245 15.65 24.27 -7.66
CA ARG A 245 16.17 24.01 -9.01
C ARG A 245 16.23 22.50 -9.31
N LYS A 246 16.80 21.70 -8.41
CA LYS A 246 16.88 20.24 -8.59
C LYS A 246 15.51 19.56 -8.65
N ALA A 247 14.56 20.00 -7.82
CA ALA A 247 13.19 19.52 -7.85
C ALA A 247 12.48 19.82 -9.18
N ILE A 248 12.73 21.00 -9.77
CA ILE A 248 12.22 21.37 -11.10
C ILE A 248 12.90 20.56 -12.21
N ASP A 249 14.23 20.40 -12.14
CA ASP A 249 15.01 19.64 -13.12
C ASP A 249 14.58 18.18 -13.22
N MET A 250 14.23 17.54 -12.09
CA MET A 250 13.66 16.19 -12.09
C MET A 250 12.42 16.10 -13.00
N VAL A 251 11.46 17.03 -12.85
CA VAL A 251 10.23 17.04 -13.66
C VAL A 251 10.56 17.19 -15.14
N ARG A 252 11.45 18.14 -15.46
CA ARG A 252 11.88 18.41 -16.84
C ARG A 252 12.52 17.17 -17.47
N ILE A 253 13.51 16.57 -16.80
CA ILE A 253 14.24 15.39 -17.29
C ILE A 253 13.28 14.23 -17.54
N LEU A 254 12.38 13.96 -16.60
CA LEU A 254 11.41 12.87 -16.74
C LEU A 254 10.48 13.14 -17.91
N ARG A 255 9.90 14.35 -18.01
CA ARG A 255 9.01 14.73 -19.12
C ARG A 255 9.70 14.62 -20.49
N GLU A 256 10.94 15.10 -20.61
CA GLU A 256 11.74 14.96 -21.83
C GLU A 256 11.99 13.48 -22.19
N SER A 257 12.17 12.61 -21.19
CA SER A 257 12.47 11.19 -21.38
C SER A 257 11.27 10.38 -21.85
N VAL A 258 10.07 10.68 -21.33
CA VAL A 258 8.85 9.90 -21.63
C VAL A 258 7.91 10.57 -22.62
N GLY A 259 8.14 11.84 -22.98
CA GLY A 259 7.29 12.61 -23.89
C GLY A 259 5.99 13.12 -23.25
N PRO A 260 5.13 13.81 -24.02
CA PRO A 260 3.98 14.57 -23.49
C PRO A 260 2.81 13.70 -22.99
N GLU A 261 2.67 12.48 -23.51
CA GLU A 261 1.51 11.62 -23.27
C GLU A 261 1.56 10.83 -21.96
N ALA A 262 2.75 10.58 -21.41
CA ALA A 262 2.85 9.85 -20.15
C ALA A 262 2.37 10.71 -18.98
N GLU A 263 1.71 10.10 -18.01
CA GLU A 263 1.30 10.78 -16.78
C GLU A 263 2.41 10.65 -15.74
N LEU A 264 2.86 11.79 -15.23
CA LEU A 264 3.95 11.89 -14.26
C LEU A 264 3.43 12.55 -12.98
N MET A 265 3.57 11.85 -11.87
CA MET A 265 3.17 12.31 -10.55
C MET A 265 4.38 12.48 -9.66
N PHE A 266 4.31 13.42 -8.72
CA PHE A 266 5.43 13.76 -7.86
C PHE A 266 5.04 13.71 -6.41
N ASP A 267 5.87 13.08 -5.60
CA ASP A 267 5.67 12.88 -4.17
C ASP A 267 6.73 13.66 -3.38
N ALA A 268 6.28 14.51 -2.47
CA ALA A 268 7.12 15.40 -1.66
C ALA A 268 7.28 14.91 -0.21
N PHE A 269 6.69 13.77 0.14
CA PHE A 269 6.88 13.07 1.41
C PHE A 269 6.80 13.96 2.66
N ASN A 270 5.77 14.80 2.72
CA ASN A 270 5.45 15.75 3.80
C ASN A 270 6.52 16.82 4.08
N GLY A 271 7.47 17.02 3.16
CA GLY A 271 8.71 17.76 3.44
C GLY A 271 8.73 19.23 3.01
N TRP A 272 7.68 19.76 2.37
CA TRP A 272 7.72 21.11 1.82
C TRP A 272 7.06 22.17 2.71
N THR A 273 7.37 23.43 2.38
CA THR A 273 6.63 24.59 2.87
C THR A 273 5.74 25.12 1.75
N LEU A 274 4.67 25.83 2.10
CA LEU A 274 3.75 26.41 1.11
C LEU A 274 4.47 27.29 0.07
N GLN A 275 5.46 28.09 0.50
CA GLN A 275 6.22 28.96 -0.40
C GLN A 275 6.99 28.13 -1.45
N PHE A 276 7.68 27.08 -1.02
CA PHE A 276 8.43 26.19 -1.90
C PHE A 276 7.49 25.47 -2.89
N ALA A 277 6.37 24.93 -2.38
CA ALA A 277 5.39 24.24 -3.21
C ALA A 277 4.81 25.15 -4.30
N LYS A 278 4.48 26.41 -3.98
CA LYS A 278 3.98 27.38 -4.97
C LYS A 278 5.01 27.70 -6.06
N GLN A 279 6.26 27.94 -5.67
CA GLN A 279 7.33 28.23 -6.63
C GLN A 279 7.63 27.04 -7.53
N TRP A 280 7.64 25.83 -6.95
CA TRP A 280 7.78 24.60 -7.72
C TRP A 280 6.62 24.44 -8.70
N ALA A 281 5.38 24.57 -8.21
CA ALA A 281 4.17 24.40 -9.02
C ALA A 281 4.14 25.36 -10.22
N GLU A 282 4.37 26.65 -9.99
CA GLU A 282 4.44 27.69 -11.03
C GLU A 282 5.47 27.33 -12.12
N ALA A 283 6.66 26.86 -11.72
CA ALA A 283 7.72 26.53 -12.66
C ALA A 283 7.42 25.27 -13.50
N VAL A 284 6.73 24.29 -12.92
CA VAL A 284 6.56 22.96 -13.53
C VAL A 284 5.20 22.75 -14.19
N GLU A 285 4.26 23.68 -14.07
CA GLU A 285 2.94 23.60 -14.74
C GLU A 285 3.06 23.33 -16.25
N GLN A 286 4.06 23.91 -16.90
CA GLN A 286 4.37 23.67 -18.32
C GLN A 286 4.64 22.20 -18.67
N TYR A 287 5.09 21.39 -17.69
CA TYR A 287 5.36 19.96 -17.87
C TYR A 287 4.14 19.07 -17.57
N ARG A 288 2.99 19.67 -17.22
CA ARG A 288 1.72 19.01 -16.96
C ARG A 288 1.86 17.82 -16.00
N PRO A 289 2.25 18.02 -14.72
CA PRO A 289 2.19 16.96 -13.72
C PRO A 289 0.76 16.45 -13.53
N GLY A 290 0.60 15.15 -13.32
CA GLY A 290 -0.68 14.53 -13.02
C GLY A 290 -1.20 14.90 -11.63
N TRP A 291 -0.31 14.93 -10.63
CA TRP A 291 -0.56 15.53 -9.32
C TRP A 291 0.74 15.80 -8.56
N ILE A 292 0.65 16.62 -7.50
CA ILE A 292 1.63 16.74 -6.42
C ILE A 292 1.07 16.09 -5.15
N GLU A 293 1.82 15.15 -4.58
CA GLU A 293 1.43 14.29 -3.46
C GLU A 293 2.19 14.64 -2.19
N GLU A 294 1.47 14.64 -1.06
CA GLU A 294 2.00 14.86 0.30
C GLU A 294 2.98 16.05 0.36
N ALA A 295 2.58 17.21 -0.20
CA ALA A 295 3.41 18.41 -0.16
C ALA A 295 3.73 18.85 1.28
N PHE A 296 2.78 18.71 2.18
CA PHE A 296 2.85 19.18 3.56
C PHE A 296 2.46 18.08 4.52
N MET A 297 2.89 18.19 5.78
CA MET A 297 2.34 17.36 6.84
C MET A 297 0.81 17.40 6.84
N THR A 298 0.17 16.24 7.01
CA THR A 298 -1.29 16.07 7.00
C THR A 298 -2.03 16.99 8.00
N ALA A 299 -1.37 17.40 9.08
CA ALA A 299 -1.94 18.32 10.05
C ALA A 299 -2.11 19.77 9.50
N ASP A 300 -1.38 20.14 8.45
CA ASP A 300 -1.40 21.48 7.86
C ASP A 300 -2.41 21.59 6.70
N LEU A 301 -3.69 21.39 7.02
CA LEU A 301 -4.80 21.52 6.07
C LEU A 301 -4.81 22.88 5.36
N GLU A 302 -4.44 23.97 6.05
CA GLU A 302 -4.45 25.31 5.48
C GLU A 302 -3.46 25.46 4.32
N SER A 303 -2.26 24.88 4.43
CA SER A 303 -1.32 24.87 3.31
C SER A 303 -1.86 24.11 2.10
N PHE A 304 -2.56 22.98 2.30
CA PHE A 304 -3.23 22.28 1.20
C PHE A 304 -4.30 23.15 0.52
N ILE A 305 -5.18 23.81 1.30
CA ILE A 305 -6.20 24.73 0.78
C ILE A 305 -5.55 25.87 -0.03
N ARG A 306 -4.45 26.43 0.47
CA ARG A 306 -3.77 27.55 -0.18
C ARG A 306 -2.97 27.15 -1.42
N LEU A 307 -2.51 25.90 -1.48
CA LEU A 307 -1.85 25.35 -2.65
C LEU A 307 -2.88 25.02 -3.73
N SER A 308 -3.99 24.34 -3.39
CA SER A 308 -5.03 23.97 -4.37
C SER A 308 -5.63 25.17 -5.09
N LYS A 309 -5.71 26.32 -4.42
CA LYS A 309 -6.16 27.60 -5.03
C LYS A 309 -5.10 28.33 -5.86
N ALA A 310 -3.83 27.92 -5.77
CA ALA A 310 -2.69 28.64 -6.34
C ALA A 310 -2.05 27.94 -7.54
N THR A 311 -2.47 26.73 -7.88
CA THR A 311 -1.96 25.97 -9.04
C THR A 311 -3.08 25.22 -9.73
N ASN A 312 -2.87 24.91 -11.01
CA ASN A 312 -3.70 23.99 -11.78
C ASN A 312 -3.25 22.53 -11.65
N ILE A 313 -2.13 22.25 -10.98
CA ILE A 313 -1.68 20.89 -10.71
C ILE A 313 -2.58 20.27 -9.63
N PRO A 314 -3.19 19.10 -9.88
CA PRO A 314 -4.00 18.43 -8.86
C PRO A 314 -3.18 18.16 -7.60
N VAL A 315 -3.79 18.39 -6.43
CA VAL A 315 -3.17 18.14 -5.13
C VAL A 315 -3.70 16.83 -4.56
N ALA A 316 -2.80 15.97 -4.10
CA ALA A 316 -3.10 14.65 -3.55
C ALA A 316 -2.49 14.48 -2.16
N THR A 317 -3.19 13.76 -1.29
CA THR A 317 -2.66 13.25 -0.02
C THR A 317 -3.62 12.18 0.52
N GLY A 318 -3.19 11.47 1.56
CA GLY A 318 -4.10 10.71 2.40
C GLY A 318 -3.59 9.40 2.92
N GLU A 319 -2.37 8.98 2.59
CA GLU A 319 -1.80 7.76 3.15
C GLU A 319 -1.80 7.86 4.69
N HIS A 320 -1.47 9.03 5.25
CA HIS A 320 -1.56 9.32 6.69
C HIS A 320 -2.94 9.78 7.20
N PHE A 321 -4.03 9.50 6.48
CA PHE A 321 -5.39 9.62 7.02
C PHE A 321 -5.78 8.34 7.75
N TYR A 322 -6.28 8.47 8.97
CA TYR A 322 -6.52 7.31 9.83
C TYR A 322 -8.01 6.94 9.97
N ASN A 323 -8.92 7.72 9.39
CA ASN A 323 -10.36 7.53 9.51
C ASN A 323 -11.12 8.47 8.55
N ARG A 324 -12.44 8.26 8.42
CA ARG A 324 -13.33 9.07 7.58
C ARG A 324 -13.40 10.55 7.96
N TRP A 325 -13.18 10.90 9.23
CA TRP A 325 -13.23 12.30 9.68
C TRP A 325 -12.01 13.10 9.24
N ASP A 326 -10.86 12.45 9.07
CA ASP A 326 -9.68 13.10 8.51
C ASP A 326 -9.89 13.41 7.03
N VAL A 327 -10.38 12.43 6.26
CA VAL A 327 -10.76 12.64 4.85
C VAL A 327 -11.83 13.72 4.71
N GLN A 328 -12.87 13.68 5.56
CA GLN A 328 -13.99 14.62 5.52
C GLN A 328 -13.53 16.08 5.57
N LYS A 329 -12.57 16.43 6.44
CA LYS A 329 -12.07 17.80 6.60
C LYS A 329 -11.47 18.34 5.30
N PHE A 330 -10.70 17.49 4.61
CA PHE A 330 -10.02 17.85 3.36
C PHE A 330 -11.01 18.01 2.20
N LEU A 331 -11.98 17.09 2.10
CA LEU A 331 -13.02 17.16 1.07
C LEU A 331 -13.95 18.37 1.27
N GLN A 332 -14.35 18.65 2.52
CA GLN A 332 -15.19 19.82 2.83
C GLN A 332 -14.52 21.15 2.49
N ALA A 333 -13.19 21.20 2.59
CA ALA A 333 -12.41 22.39 2.29
C ALA A 333 -12.00 22.51 0.81
N ASP A 334 -12.33 21.51 -0.03
CA ASP A 334 -11.84 21.39 -1.42
C ASP A 334 -10.30 21.53 -1.49
N ALA A 335 -9.62 20.91 -0.51
CA ALA A 335 -8.18 21.05 -0.33
C ALA A 335 -7.36 20.16 -1.26
N ILE A 336 -7.98 19.08 -1.77
CA ILE A 336 -7.34 18.04 -2.58
C ILE A 336 -8.29 17.51 -3.64
N GLN A 337 -7.74 17.04 -4.76
CA GLN A 337 -8.48 16.44 -5.86
C GLN A 337 -8.41 14.91 -5.84
N ILE A 338 -7.43 14.34 -5.12
CA ILE A 338 -7.21 12.90 -5.05
C ILE A 338 -6.98 12.52 -3.58
N VAL A 339 -7.83 11.65 -3.05
CA VAL A 339 -7.69 11.05 -1.73
C VAL A 339 -6.94 9.72 -1.87
N GLN A 340 -5.89 9.52 -1.07
CA GLN A 340 -5.01 8.36 -1.13
C GLN A 340 -5.01 7.59 0.20
N ALA A 341 -6.18 7.39 0.80
CA ALA A 341 -6.33 6.64 2.04
C ALA A 341 -5.79 5.21 1.89
N ASP A 342 -4.84 4.83 2.74
CA ASP A 342 -4.26 3.49 2.74
C ASP A 342 -5.15 2.53 3.54
N PRO A 343 -5.73 1.46 2.94
CA PRO A 343 -6.56 0.49 3.65
C PRO A 343 -5.82 -0.23 4.80
N GLU A 344 -4.49 -0.22 4.84
CA GLU A 344 -3.71 -0.77 5.94
C GLU A 344 -3.62 0.20 7.14
N TRP A 345 -3.91 1.48 6.94
CA TRP A 345 -3.73 2.52 7.97
C TRP A 345 -5.02 3.26 8.32
N CYS A 346 -5.92 3.44 7.36
CA CYS A 346 -7.09 4.33 7.44
C CYS A 346 -8.30 3.76 8.19
N GLY A 347 -8.20 2.54 8.70
CA GLY A 347 -9.27 1.83 9.42
C GLY A 347 -9.69 0.50 8.78
N GLY A 348 -9.11 0.10 7.64
CA GLY A 348 -9.48 -1.15 6.96
C GLY A 348 -10.58 -0.98 5.92
N VAL A 349 -10.91 -2.07 5.23
CA VAL A 349 -11.93 -2.11 4.17
C VAL A 349 -13.30 -1.62 4.64
N SER A 350 -13.68 -1.81 5.91
CA SER A 350 -14.96 -1.28 6.42
C SER A 350 -14.98 0.24 6.63
N GLU A 351 -13.83 0.89 6.80
CA GLU A 351 -13.75 2.36 6.97
C GLU A 351 -13.44 3.11 5.68
N LEU A 352 -12.71 2.46 4.76
CA LEU A 352 -12.37 2.98 3.42
C LEU A 352 -13.62 3.23 2.58
#